data_AF-A0AAW7M9K0-F1
#
_entry.id   AF-A0AAW7M9K0-F1
#
_cell.length_a   1.000
_cell.length_b   1.000
_cell.length_c   1.000
_cell.angle_alpha   90.00
_cell.angle_beta   90.00
_cell.angle_gamma   90.00
#
_symmetry.space_group_name_H-M   'P 1'
#
loop_
_entity.id
_entity.type
_entity.pdbx_description
1 polymer ?
#
loop_
_entity_poly.entity_id
_entity_poly.type
_entity_poly.pdbx_seq_one_letter_code
_entity_poly.pdbx_strand_id
1 'polypeptide(L)'
;MIVTTTDSVEGQSVVRYLRPVAAQVVAGTNFVSDIFAGFSDAFGGRSQTYESYMASMYSQVTDELESSAAKLGANAVLAVRYNLDSISGKSMQMFMVQAVGTAVVVATPEEVELEAARQAQLEAQRQAELDERRGRIEAAAEGLAGLLSDPVLAREAADVLRMYGKDVCAGFLIRRAGELGFPDFQITAGELPDSL
;
A
#
# COMPACT_ATOMS: atom_id res chain seq x y z
N MET A 1 -8.24 -13.78 6.09
CA MET A 1 -7.00 -13.22 6.69
C MET A 1 -6.64 -14.05 7.92
N ILE A 2 -5.43 -14.01 8.49
CA ILE A 2 -5.23 -14.65 9.82
C ILE A 2 -5.84 -13.72 10.88
N VAL A 3 -6.78 -14.23 11.66
CA VAL A 3 -7.38 -13.49 12.78
C VAL A 3 -7.27 -14.36 14.01
N THR A 4 -6.62 -13.85 15.06
CA THR A 4 -6.40 -14.62 16.28
C THR A 4 -6.59 -13.78 17.53
N THR A 5 -7.06 -14.44 18.59
CA THR A 5 -7.14 -13.88 19.94
C THR A 5 -5.79 -13.92 20.66
N THR A 6 -4.82 -14.69 20.16
CA THR A 6 -3.44 -14.74 20.66
C THR A 6 -2.63 -13.52 20.21
N ASP A 7 -1.54 -13.25 20.93
CA ASP A 7 -0.64 -12.12 20.62
C ASP A 7 0.41 -12.44 19.54
N SER A 8 0.43 -13.69 19.06
CA SER A 8 1.40 -14.19 18.07
C SER A 8 0.81 -15.31 17.20
N VAL A 9 1.46 -15.58 16.07
CA VAL A 9 1.17 -16.70 15.15
C VAL A 9 2.38 -17.62 15.15
N GLU A 10 2.22 -18.93 15.40
CA GLU A 10 3.36 -19.85 15.40
C GLU A 10 4.03 -19.95 14.02
N GLY A 11 5.36 -19.99 14.00
CA GLY A 11 6.14 -20.11 12.76
C GLY A 11 6.24 -18.83 11.92
N GLN A 12 5.57 -17.75 12.33
CA GLN A 12 5.64 -16.45 11.67
C GLN A 12 6.02 -15.36 12.67
N SER A 13 6.71 -14.34 12.20
CA SER A 13 7.07 -13.16 13.01
C SER A 13 6.37 -11.92 12.47
N VAL A 14 6.00 -11.00 13.37
CA VAL A 14 5.48 -9.69 12.96
C VAL A 14 6.62 -8.87 12.36
N VAL A 15 6.53 -8.58 11.06
CA VAL A 15 7.50 -7.74 10.34
C VAL A 15 7.08 -6.27 10.33
N ARG A 16 5.78 -5.99 10.50
CA ARG A 16 5.26 -4.62 10.58
C ARG A 16 4.00 -4.54 11.42
N TYR A 17 4.02 -3.68 12.42
CA TYR A 17 2.81 -3.24 13.11
C TYR A 17 2.20 -2.07 12.34
N LEU A 18 0.89 -2.14 12.06
CA LEU A 18 0.18 -1.05 11.39
C LEU A 18 -0.48 -0.17 12.44
N ARG A 19 -1.75 -0.42 12.74
CA ARG A 19 -2.52 0.27 13.77
C ARG A 19 -3.60 -0.64 14.33
N PRO A 20 -4.15 -0.31 15.52
CA PRO A 20 -5.37 -0.93 15.98
C PRO A 20 -6.51 -0.75 14.97
N VAL A 21 -7.30 -1.81 14.83
CA VAL A 21 -8.51 -1.87 14.01
C VAL A 21 -9.69 -2.27 14.90
N ALA A 22 -10.87 -1.78 14.53
CA ALA A 22 -12.11 -2.04 15.25
C ALA A 22 -13.27 -2.21 14.27
N ALA A 23 -14.24 -3.03 14.64
CA ALA A 23 -15.49 -3.25 13.90
C ALA A 23 -16.65 -3.41 14.88
N GLN A 24 -17.87 -3.09 14.43
CA GLN A 24 -19.06 -3.17 15.27
C GLN A 24 -20.29 -3.58 14.47
N VAL A 25 -21.08 -4.50 15.01
CA VAL A 25 -22.35 -4.95 14.42
C VAL A 25 -23.45 -4.80 15.46
N VAL A 26 -24.59 -4.22 15.07
CA VAL A 26 -25.73 -3.94 15.96
C VAL A 26 -26.96 -4.73 15.51
N ALA A 27 -27.55 -5.48 16.44
CA ALA A 27 -28.82 -6.18 16.29
C ALA A 27 -29.99 -5.35 16.84
N GLY A 28 -30.96 -5.09 15.97
CA GLY A 28 -32.17 -4.32 16.30
C GLY A 28 -33.26 -5.09 17.04
N THR A 29 -34.30 -4.37 17.46
CA THR A 29 -35.30 -4.84 18.42
C THR A 29 -36.27 -5.89 17.89
N ASN A 30 -36.55 -5.91 16.58
CA ASN A 30 -37.40 -6.94 15.97
C ASN A 30 -36.83 -8.35 16.21
N PHE A 31 -35.51 -8.48 16.25
CA PHE A 31 -34.83 -9.74 16.52
C PHE A 31 -34.92 -10.17 17.99
N VAL A 32 -34.83 -9.23 18.93
CA VAL A 32 -34.95 -9.55 20.35
C VAL A 32 -36.35 -10.09 20.64
N SER A 33 -37.38 -9.49 20.05
CA SER A 33 -38.75 -10.00 20.11
C SER A 33 -38.87 -11.42 19.57
N ASP A 34 -38.23 -11.76 18.45
CA ASP A 34 -38.25 -13.10 17.85
C ASP A 34 -37.52 -14.16 18.70
N ILE A 35 -36.41 -13.79 19.37
CA ILE A 35 -35.77 -14.66 20.36
C ILE A 35 -36.72 -14.90 21.54
N PHE A 36 -37.30 -13.85 22.12
CA PHE A 36 -38.17 -13.96 23.29
C PHE A 36 -39.46 -14.74 22.98
N ALA A 37 -40.00 -14.60 21.77
CA ALA A 37 -41.14 -15.38 21.31
C ALA A 37 -40.80 -16.87 21.10
N GLY A 38 -39.57 -17.19 20.69
CA GLY A 38 -39.11 -18.58 20.55
C GLY A 38 -38.64 -19.24 21.86
N PHE A 39 -38.30 -18.45 22.88
CA PHE A 39 -37.82 -18.94 24.18
C PHE A 39 -38.96 -19.25 25.17
N SER A 40 -40.19 -18.75 24.93
CA SER A 40 -41.33 -19.02 25.80
C SER A 40 -41.70 -20.51 25.87
N ASP A 41 -41.33 -21.28 24.84
CA ASP A 41 -41.67 -22.70 24.74
C ASP A 41 -40.51 -23.65 25.10
N ALA A 42 -39.30 -23.12 25.34
CA ALA A 42 -38.09 -23.91 25.54
C ALA A 42 -37.48 -23.67 26.93
N PHE A 43 -37.97 -24.42 27.92
CA PHE A 43 -37.33 -24.57 29.22
C PHE A 43 -35.84 -24.97 29.05
N GLY A 44 -34.92 -24.03 29.23
CA GLY A 44 -33.51 -24.28 29.58
C GLY A 44 -32.64 -25.04 28.56
N GLY A 45 -33.07 -25.21 27.32
CA GLY A 45 -32.31 -25.84 26.24
C GLY A 45 -31.53 -24.84 25.37
N ARG A 46 -30.49 -25.31 24.66
CA ARG A 46 -29.76 -24.54 23.64
C ARG A 46 -30.74 -23.97 22.60
N SER A 47 -30.89 -22.64 22.55
CA SER A 47 -31.73 -22.00 21.53
C SER A 47 -30.95 -21.94 20.22
N GLN A 48 -31.24 -22.87 19.32
CA GLN A 48 -30.58 -22.97 18.01
C GLN A 48 -30.68 -21.67 17.22
N THR A 49 -31.81 -20.96 17.32
CA THR A 49 -32.04 -19.66 16.68
C THR A 49 -31.17 -18.56 17.28
N TYR A 50 -31.08 -18.49 18.61
CA TYR A 50 -30.23 -17.51 19.30
C TYR A 50 -28.74 -17.75 18.99
N GLU A 51 -28.28 -18.99 19.08
CA GLU A 51 -26.89 -19.38 18.81
C GLU A 51 -26.50 -19.09 17.35
N SER A 52 -27.35 -19.45 16.39
CA SER A 52 -27.11 -19.21 14.96
C SER A 52 -26.97 -17.72 14.65
N TYR A 53 -27.78 -16.89 15.29
CA TYR A 53 -27.71 -15.45 15.08
C TYR A 53 -26.47 -14.82 15.74
N MET A 54 -26.15 -15.22 16.97
CA MET A 54 -24.90 -14.76 17.61
C MET A 54 -23.70 -15.13 16.73
N ALA A 55 -23.63 -16.37 16.24
CA ALA A 55 -22.59 -16.80 15.30
C ALA A 55 -22.55 -15.91 14.04
N SER A 56 -23.70 -15.54 13.49
CA SER A 56 -23.78 -14.61 12.35
C SER A 56 -23.21 -13.21 12.69
N MET A 57 -23.50 -12.67 13.87
CA MET A 57 -22.92 -11.39 14.29
C MET A 57 -21.41 -11.45 14.49
N TYR A 58 -20.91 -12.52 15.10
CA TYR A 58 -19.46 -12.75 15.24
C TYR A 58 -18.77 -12.89 13.88
N SER A 59 -19.42 -13.55 12.91
CA SER A 59 -18.90 -13.63 11.53
C SER A 59 -18.85 -12.24 10.90
N GLN A 60 -19.96 -11.50 10.92
CA GLN A 60 -20.06 -10.18 10.28
C GLN A 60 -19.05 -9.18 10.86
N VAL A 61 -18.92 -9.12 12.20
CA VAL A 61 -17.97 -8.19 12.82
C VAL A 61 -16.52 -8.59 12.52
N THR A 62 -16.24 -9.89 12.37
CA THR A 62 -14.91 -10.38 11.99
C THR A 62 -14.61 -10.02 10.53
N ASP A 63 -15.57 -10.19 9.62
CA ASP A 63 -15.41 -9.83 8.21
C ASP A 63 -15.15 -8.31 8.03
N GLU A 64 -15.85 -7.47 8.79
CA GLU A 64 -15.61 -6.02 8.82
C GLU A 64 -14.23 -5.66 9.39
N LEU A 65 -13.78 -6.38 10.43
CA LEU A 65 -12.46 -6.21 11.03
C LEU A 65 -11.36 -6.59 10.03
N GLU A 66 -11.51 -7.72 9.35
CA GLU A 66 -10.62 -8.19 8.29
C GLU A 66 -10.55 -7.20 7.13
N SER A 67 -11.69 -6.70 6.65
CA SER A 67 -11.76 -5.71 5.59
C SER A 67 -11.04 -4.41 5.97
N SER A 68 -11.21 -3.96 7.21
CA SER A 68 -10.54 -2.78 7.74
C SER A 68 -9.03 -2.98 7.83
N ALA A 69 -8.57 -4.15 8.26
CA ALA A 69 -7.15 -4.50 8.28
C ALA A 69 -6.56 -4.63 6.87
N ALA A 70 -7.30 -5.23 5.93
CA ALA A 70 -6.86 -5.43 4.55
C ALA A 70 -6.61 -4.10 3.82
N LYS A 71 -7.46 -3.09 4.07
CA LYS A 71 -7.27 -1.72 3.53
C LYS A 71 -5.96 -1.07 3.99
N LEU A 72 -5.39 -1.51 5.11
CA LEU A 72 -4.11 -1.04 5.62
C LEU A 72 -2.91 -1.86 5.09
N GLY A 73 -3.17 -2.88 4.26
CA GLY A 73 -2.17 -3.83 3.79
C GLY A 73 -1.73 -4.82 4.88
N ALA A 74 -2.60 -5.10 5.85
CA ALA A 74 -2.39 -6.18 6.83
C ALA A 74 -2.65 -7.55 6.20
N ASN A 75 -1.93 -8.57 6.65
CA ASN A 75 -2.24 -9.97 6.35
C ASN A 75 -2.66 -10.76 7.60
N ALA A 76 -2.58 -10.14 8.79
CA ALA A 76 -3.11 -10.69 10.03
C ALA A 76 -3.66 -9.63 11.00
N VAL A 77 -4.56 -10.05 11.89
CA VAL A 77 -5.02 -9.28 13.05
C VAL A 77 -4.79 -10.11 14.30
N LEU A 78 -3.98 -9.56 15.22
CA LEU A 78 -3.60 -10.22 16.48
C LEU A 78 -4.35 -9.63 17.66
N ALA A 79 -4.33 -10.38 18.77
CA ALA A 79 -4.89 -9.98 20.05
C ALA A 79 -6.36 -9.57 19.97
N VAL A 80 -7.13 -10.24 19.12
CA VAL A 80 -8.54 -9.88 18.93
C VAL A 80 -9.31 -10.09 20.23
N ARG A 81 -10.16 -9.11 20.57
CA ARG A 81 -11.09 -9.14 21.68
C ARG A 81 -12.48 -8.81 21.16
N TYR A 82 -13.45 -9.65 21.51
CA TYR A 82 -14.85 -9.43 21.21
C TYR A 82 -15.58 -9.03 22.47
N ASN A 83 -16.36 -7.97 22.40
CA ASN A 83 -17.22 -7.49 23.47
C ASN A 83 -18.67 -7.52 23.00
N LEU A 84 -19.55 -8.14 23.79
CA LEU A 84 -20.98 -8.13 23.58
C LEU A 84 -21.60 -7.16 24.58
N ASP A 85 -22.20 -6.08 24.08
CA ASP A 85 -22.90 -5.09 24.89
C ASP A 85 -24.40 -5.10 24.59
N SER A 86 -25.22 -4.94 25.63
CA SER A 86 -26.65 -4.72 25.47
C SER A 86 -26.98 -3.24 25.65
N ILE A 87 -27.58 -2.62 24.64
CA ILE A 87 -28.12 -1.27 24.74
C ILE A 87 -29.61 -1.41 25.07
N SER A 88 -29.99 -1.11 26.31
CA SER A 88 -31.38 -1.18 26.78
C SER A 88 -31.99 0.21 26.94
N GLY A 89 -33.05 0.50 26.17
CA GLY A 89 -33.95 1.64 26.36
C GLY A 89 -35.34 1.21 26.86
N LYS A 90 -36.23 2.17 27.15
CA LYS A 90 -37.58 1.95 27.76
C LYS A 90 -38.46 0.85 27.11
N SER A 91 -38.18 0.44 25.88
CA SER A 91 -38.87 -0.67 25.19
C SER A 91 -38.05 -1.37 24.09
N MET A 92 -36.78 -0.97 23.87
CA MET A 92 -35.92 -1.58 22.86
C MET A 92 -34.69 -2.18 23.55
N GLN A 93 -34.53 -3.50 23.41
CA GLN A 93 -33.27 -4.17 23.65
C GLN A 93 -32.54 -4.28 22.30
N MET A 94 -31.28 -3.88 22.26
CA MET A 94 -30.38 -4.07 21.14
C MET A 94 -29.11 -4.74 21.63
N PHE A 95 -28.55 -5.64 20.83
CA PHE A 95 -27.24 -6.22 21.10
C PHE A 95 -26.23 -5.59 20.16
N MET A 96 -25.05 -5.32 20.67
CA MET A 96 -23.91 -4.83 19.89
C MET A 96 -22.75 -5.77 20.11
N VAL A 97 -22.16 -6.26 19.02
CA VAL A 97 -20.89 -6.98 19.06
C VAL A 97 -19.82 -6.04 18.55
N GLN A 98 -18.80 -5.81 19.36
CA GLN A 98 -17.62 -5.03 19.01
C GLN A 98 -16.42 -5.96 18.95
N ALA A 99 -15.57 -5.80 17.94
CA ALA A 99 -14.29 -6.49 17.85
C ALA A 99 -13.16 -5.46 17.75
N VAL A 100 -12.09 -5.65 18.51
CA VAL A 100 -10.87 -4.83 18.42
C VAL A 100 -9.65 -5.73 18.34
N GLY A 101 -8.64 -5.30 17.59
CA GLY A 101 -7.38 -6.03 17.46
C GLY A 101 -6.29 -5.17 16.84
N THR A 102 -5.10 -5.73 16.67
CA THR A 102 -3.97 -5.02 16.04
C THR A 102 -3.71 -5.57 14.64
N ALA A 103 -3.84 -4.72 13.63
CA ALA A 103 -3.51 -5.09 12.27
C ALA A 103 -1.98 -5.13 12.08
N VAL A 104 -1.48 -6.23 11.54
CA VAL A 104 -0.05 -6.48 11.37
C VAL A 104 0.24 -7.13 10.01
N VAL A 105 1.51 -7.07 9.62
CA VAL A 105 2.07 -7.96 8.61
C VAL A 105 2.94 -8.98 9.32
N VAL A 106 2.61 -10.25 9.13
CA VAL A 106 3.38 -11.42 9.55
C VAL A 106 4.03 -12.07 8.35
N ALA A 107 5.20 -12.66 8.54
CA ALA A 107 5.89 -13.44 7.52
C ALA A 107 6.70 -14.55 8.18
N THR A 108 6.92 -15.63 7.44
CA THR A 108 7.90 -16.65 7.80
C THR A 108 9.33 -16.12 7.58
N PRO A 109 10.33 -16.65 8.29
CA PRO A 109 11.73 -16.28 8.06
C PRO A 109 12.16 -16.45 6.60
N GLU A 110 11.72 -17.52 5.94
CA GLU A 110 12.02 -17.81 4.53
C GLU A 110 11.44 -16.75 3.58
N GLU A 111 10.20 -16.29 3.82
CA GLU A 111 9.58 -15.23 3.04
C GLU A 111 10.32 -13.90 3.19
N VAL A 112 10.77 -13.58 4.40
CA VAL A 112 11.56 -12.36 4.66
C VAL A 112 12.89 -12.40 3.91
N GLU A 113 13.59 -13.54 3.93
CA GLU A 113 14.84 -13.71 3.20
C GLU A 113 14.65 -13.62 1.68
N LEU A 114 13.58 -14.23 1.16
CA LEU A 114 13.24 -14.19 -0.26
C LEU A 114 12.90 -12.77 -0.74
N GLU A 115 12.12 -12.02 0.05
CA GLU A 115 11.79 -10.63 -0.27
C GLU A 115 13.02 -9.73 -0.23
N ALA A 116 13.90 -9.89 0.76
CA ALA A 116 15.15 -9.16 0.85
C ALA A 116 16.08 -9.46 -0.35
N ALA A 117 16.20 -10.73 -0.75
CA ALA A 117 16.99 -11.13 -1.92
C ALA A 117 16.41 -10.53 -3.22
N ARG A 118 15.08 -10.54 -3.38
CA ARG A 118 14.41 -9.94 -4.54
C ARG A 118 14.61 -8.43 -4.60
N GLN A 119 14.52 -7.74 -3.46
CA GLN A 119 14.77 -6.30 -3.39
C GLN A 119 16.22 -5.97 -3.75
N ALA A 120 17.19 -6.70 -3.20
CA ALA A 120 18.60 -6.51 -3.51
C ALA A 120 18.90 -6.73 -5.01
N GLN A 121 18.27 -7.74 -5.63
CA GLN A 121 18.40 -7.96 -7.07
C GLN A 121 17.83 -6.81 -7.91
N LEU A 122 16.64 -6.31 -7.54
CA LEU A 122 16.00 -5.20 -8.23
C LEU A 122 16.81 -3.90 -8.09
N GLU A 123 17.37 -3.65 -6.91
CA GLU A 123 18.25 -2.50 -6.67
C GLU A 123 19.55 -2.62 -7.46
N ALA A 124 20.18 -3.81 -7.49
CA ALA A 124 21.36 -4.05 -8.29
C ALA A 124 21.09 -3.86 -9.80
N GLN A 125 19.93 -4.31 -10.30
CA GLN A 125 19.51 -4.08 -11.68
C GLN A 125 19.32 -2.59 -11.98
N ARG A 126 18.62 -1.86 -11.09
CA ARG A 126 18.43 -0.42 -11.22
C ARG A 126 19.76 0.33 -11.21
N GLN A 127 20.68 -0.08 -10.35
CA GLN A 127 21.98 0.56 -10.24
C GLN A 127 22.86 0.27 -11.46
N ALA A 128 22.86 -0.95 -11.97
CA ALA A 128 23.52 -1.28 -13.22
C ALA A 128 22.96 -0.51 -14.42
N GLU A 129 21.63 -0.33 -14.49
CA GLU A 129 20.99 0.50 -15.53
C GLU A 129 21.40 1.97 -15.43
N LEU A 130 21.50 2.51 -14.21
CA LEU A 130 21.96 3.87 -13.96
C LEU A 130 23.44 4.05 -14.31
N ASP A 131 24.28 3.09 -13.96
CA ASP A 131 25.71 3.09 -14.29
C ASP A 131 25.92 2.99 -15.81
N GLU A 132 25.12 2.18 -16.51
CA GLU A 132 25.14 2.11 -17.97
C GLU A 132 24.68 3.43 -18.61
N ARG A 133 23.58 4.03 -18.12
CA ARG A 133 23.12 5.36 -18.57
C ARG A 133 24.18 6.42 -18.34
N ARG A 134 24.81 6.42 -17.16
CA ARG A 134 25.89 7.35 -16.82
C ARG A 134 27.09 7.15 -17.74
N GLY A 135 27.50 5.92 -18.01
CA GLY A 135 28.57 5.60 -18.95
C GLY A 135 28.29 6.06 -20.37
N ARG A 136 27.04 5.98 -20.85
CA ARG A 136 26.64 6.54 -22.15
C ARG A 136 26.75 8.06 -22.16
N ILE A 137 26.33 8.74 -21.10
CA ILE A 137 26.40 10.20 -20.98
C ILE A 137 27.86 10.68 -20.84
N GLU A 138 28.71 9.95 -20.11
CA GLU A 138 30.15 10.24 -20.00
C GLU A 138 30.88 10.02 -21.33
N ALA A 139 30.58 8.93 -22.07
CA ALA A 139 31.09 8.72 -23.43
C ALA A 139 30.60 9.80 -24.42
N ALA A 140 29.48 10.42 -24.09
CA ALA A 140 28.87 11.53 -24.78
C ALA A 140 29.45 12.91 -24.39
N ALA A 141 30.26 12.98 -23.34
CA ALA A 141 30.82 14.23 -22.85
C ALA A 141 31.97 14.79 -23.72
N GLU A 142 32.24 14.19 -24.89
CA GLU A 142 33.19 14.71 -25.89
C GLU A 142 32.59 15.78 -26.83
N GLY A 143 31.34 16.23 -26.60
CA GLY A 143 30.74 17.38 -27.30
C GLY A 143 29.23 17.27 -27.50
N LEU A 144 28.66 18.20 -28.27
CA LEU A 144 27.22 18.26 -28.58
C LEU A 144 26.65 16.91 -29.08
N ALA A 145 27.41 16.20 -29.92
CA ALA A 145 26.99 14.93 -30.52
C ALA A 145 26.74 13.85 -29.46
N GLY A 146 27.48 13.90 -28.37
CA GLY A 146 27.26 12.98 -27.29
C GLY A 146 26.12 13.43 -26.39
N LEU A 147 25.97 14.71 -26.07
CA LEU A 147 24.81 15.17 -25.29
C LEU A 147 23.48 14.77 -25.98
N LEU A 148 23.45 14.81 -27.32
CA LEU A 148 22.33 14.38 -28.15
C LEU A 148 22.26 12.87 -28.42
N SER A 149 23.17 12.07 -27.86
CA SER A 149 23.08 10.61 -27.94
C SER A 149 21.97 10.03 -27.06
N ASP A 150 21.52 10.78 -26.05
CA ASP A 150 20.29 10.47 -25.30
C ASP A 150 19.06 10.83 -26.17
N PRO A 151 18.26 9.84 -26.61
CA PRO A 151 17.12 10.08 -27.50
C PRO A 151 16.02 10.93 -26.86
N VAL A 152 15.93 10.98 -25.52
CA VAL A 152 14.97 11.84 -24.81
C VAL A 152 15.45 13.28 -24.86
N LEU A 153 16.71 13.51 -24.51
CA LEU A 153 17.30 14.85 -24.52
C LEU A 153 17.37 15.43 -25.93
N ALA A 154 17.70 14.62 -26.94
CA ALA A 154 17.69 15.02 -28.34
C ALA A 154 16.30 15.49 -28.80
N ARG A 155 15.25 14.76 -28.42
CA ARG A 155 13.87 15.12 -28.74
C ARG A 155 13.43 16.41 -28.04
N GLU A 156 13.73 16.55 -26.75
CA GLU A 156 13.46 17.79 -26.00
C GLU A 156 14.20 18.98 -26.62
N ALA A 157 15.48 18.82 -26.97
CA ALA A 157 16.30 19.85 -27.58
C ALA A 157 15.76 20.25 -28.97
N ALA A 158 15.33 19.30 -29.79
CA ALA A 158 14.71 19.55 -31.09
C ALA A 158 13.38 20.33 -30.96
N ASP A 159 12.54 19.97 -29.98
CA ASP A 159 11.30 20.71 -29.70
C ASP A 159 11.59 22.14 -29.24
N VAL A 160 12.56 22.33 -28.34
CA VAL A 160 12.97 23.67 -27.87
C VAL A 160 13.55 24.50 -29.02
N LEU A 161 14.39 23.90 -29.87
CA LEU A 161 14.97 24.56 -31.05
C LEU A 161 13.86 25.05 -31.99
N ARG A 162 12.86 24.22 -32.25
CA ARG A 162 11.73 24.55 -33.13
C ARG A 162 10.84 25.66 -32.56
N MET A 163 10.61 25.67 -31.25
CA MET A 163 9.69 26.61 -30.61
C MET A 163 10.33 27.96 -30.26
N TYR A 164 11.60 27.96 -29.86
CA TYR A 164 12.25 29.12 -29.24
C TYR A 164 13.56 29.54 -29.91
N GLY A 165 14.06 28.78 -30.89
CA GLY A 165 15.28 29.09 -31.62
C GLY A 165 16.58 28.66 -30.92
N LYS A 166 17.71 28.93 -31.60
CA LYS A 166 19.02 28.39 -31.23
C LYS A 166 19.57 28.92 -29.89
N ASP A 167 19.37 30.20 -29.59
CA ASP A 167 19.87 30.79 -28.34
C ASP A 167 19.25 30.15 -27.09
N VAL A 168 17.94 29.89 -27.14
CA VAL A 168 17.22 29.24 -26.04
C VAL A 168 17.57 27.76 -25.94
N CYS A 169 17.74 27.09 -27.08
CA CYS A 169 18.17 25.69 -27.12
C CYS A 169 19.58 25.50 -26.55
N ALA A 170 20.53 26.40 -26.86
CA ALA A 170 21.88 26.35 -26.30
C ALA A 170 21.86 26.47 -24.77
N GLY A 171 21.10 27.43 -24.23
CA GLY A 171 20.94 27.58 -22.78
C GLY A 171 20.27 26.37 -22.12
N PHE A 172 19.29 25.76 -22.79
CA PHE A 172 18.64 24.52 -22.34
C PHE A 172 19.65 23.36 -22.24
N LEU A 173 20.48 23.17 -23.27
CA LEU A 173 21.50 22.12 -23.30
C LEU A 173 22.58 22.33 -22.24
N ILE A 174 23.04 23.57 -22.02
CA ILE A 174 23.99 23.91 -20.94
C ILE A 174 23.41 23.56 -19.57
N ARG A 175 22.15 23.95 -19.32
CA ARG A 175 21.48 23.66 -18.05
C ARG A 175 21.33 22.16 -17.83
N ARG A 176 20.89 21.42 -18.85
CA ARG A 176 20.75 19.95 -18.78
C ARG A 176 22.09 19.25 -18.60
N ALA A 177 23.14 19.71 -19.27
CA ALA A 177 24.49 19.20 -19.07
C ALA A 177 24.96 19.40 -17.61
N GLY A 178 24.68 20.57 -17.01
CA GLY A 178 24.95 20.82 -15.58
C GLY A 178 24.17 19.90 -14.64
N GLU A 179 22.88 19.67 -14.90
CA GLU A 179 22.05 18.70 -14.14
C GLU A 179 22.55 17.26 -14.27
N LEU A 180 23.18 16.92 -15.40
CA LEU A 180 23.78 15.62 -15.68
C LEU A 180 25.22 15.48 -15.15
N GLY A 181 25.77 16.51 -14.49
CA GLY A 181 27.10 16.47 -13.87
C GLY A 181 28.25 17.03 -14.72
N PHE A 182 27.95 17.76 -15.80
CA PHE A 182 28.92 18.42 -16.68
C PHE A 182 28.82 19.95 -16.55
N PRO A 183 29.27 20.53 -15.42
CA PRO A 183 29.13 21.97 -15.18
C PRO A 183 29.96 22.84 -16.14
N ASP A 184 31.00 22.27 -16.76
CA ASP A 184 31.91 22.98 -17.69
C ASP A 184 31.45 22.89 -19.15
N PHE A 185 30.34 22.21 -19.45
CA PHE A 185 29.82 22.10 -20.81
C PHE A 185 29.37 23.48 -21.34
N GLN A 186 29.95 23.89 -22.45
CA GLN A 186 29.68 25.17 -23.10
C GLN A 186 29.28 24.90 -24.56
N ILE A 187 28.21 25.55 -25.01
CA ILE A 187 27.81 25.56 -26.41
C ILE A 187 27.16 26.91 -26.75
N THR A 188 27.44 27.41 -27.94
CA THR A 188 26.87 28.65 -28.47
C THR A 188 25.81 28.37 -29.55
N ALA A 189 24.93 29.34 -29.81
CA ALA A 189 23.91 29.20 -30.84
C ALA A 189 24.49 28.95 -32.25
N GLY A 190 25.71 29.41 -32.52
CA GLY A 190 26.41 29.17 -33.80
C GLY A 190 26.90 27.73 -33.98
N GLU A 191 27.06 26.99 -32.90
CA GLU A 191 27.52 25.59 -32.89
C GLU A 191 26.36 24.58 -33.01
N LEU A 192 25.11 25.06 -32.92
CA LEU A 192 23.92 24.24 -33.10
C LEU A 192 23.59 24.06 -34.59
N PRO A 193 23.32 22.82 -35.06
CA PRO A 193 22.85 22.59 -36.41
C PRO A 193 21.49 23.26 -36.64
N ASP A 194 21.16 23.56 -37.91
CA ASP A 194 19.86 24.15 -38.28
C ASP A 194 18.69 23.19 -38.02
N SER A 195 18.97 21.89 -37.93
CA SER A 195 18.04 20.84 -37.51
C SER A 195 18.76 19.85 -36.59
N LEU A 196 18.13 19.55 -35.46
CA LEU A 196 18.54 18.51 -34.49
C LEU A 196 17.83 17.18 -34.79
#